data_AF-A0A2V6LHU9-F1
#
_entry.id   AF-A0A2V6LHU9-F1
#
_cell.length_a   1.000
_cell.length_b   1.000
_cell.length_c   1.000
_cell.angle_alpha   90.00
_cell.angle_beta   90.00
_cell.angle_gamma   90.00
#
_symmetry.space_group_name_H-M   'P 1'
#
loop_
_entity.id
_entity.type
_entity.pdbx_description
1 polymer ?
#
loop_
_entity_poly.entity_id
_entity_poly.type
_entity_poly.pdbx_seq_one_letter_code
_entity_poly.pdbx_strand_id
1 'polypeptide(L)'
;FYDGPADTWMVGLDVGAVVHFISDYNDDNIDLTVSPKPNMPITGGPNKPSLFPFRARNVDSWITLDVIASYTFNLLQPTPAGVPGLAKDGEKNVKMKDGKEKNVLPVSTAEYGCSNWRWWLNNVTVSAGLQNVIDEDPPFVAGSFENGYDESLTTIKGRFWFVQLKKRF
;
A
#
# COMPACT_ATOMS: atom_id res chain seq x y z
N PHE A 1 -1.85 6.07 -10.51
CA PHE A 1 -0.76 7.07 -10.46
C PHE A 1 -1.11 8.33 -11.26
N TYR A 2 -1.09 9.50 -10.62
CA TYR A 2 -1.28 10.81 -11.24
C TYR A 2 -0.08 11.71 -10.96
N ASP A 3 0.50 12.26 -12.02
CA ASP A 3 1.79 12.97 -11.97
C ASP A 3 1.65 14.51 -11.99
N GLY A 4 0.43 15.05 -12.09
CA GLY A 4 0.20 16.51 -12.04
C GLY A 4 0.89 17.32 -13.14
N PRO A 5 0.70 18.66 -13.16
CA PRO A 5 1.51 19.56 -13.99
C PRO A 5 2.95 19.66 -13.46
N ALA A 6 3.92 19.77 -14.38
CA ALA A 6 5.30 20.07 -14.05
C ALA A 6 5.40 21.33 -13.18
N ASP A 7 6.36 21.34 -12.24
CA ASP A 7 6.59 22.43 -11.28
C ASP A 7 5.50 22.64 -10.21
N THR A 8 4.60 21.67 -10.02
CA THR A 8 3.61 21.70 -8.92
C THR A 8 3.97 20.71 -7.81
N TRP A 9 3.45 20.95 -6.61
CA TRP A 9 3.56 20.00 -5.49
C TRP A 9 2.61 18.79 -5.66
N MET A 10 1.67 18.83 -6.61
CA MET A 10 0.64 17.81 -6.81
C MET A 10 1.13 16.54 -7.54
N VAL A 11 2.43 16.43 -7.77
CA VAL A 11 3.12 15.30 -8.37
C VAL A 11 3.28 14.21 -7.31
N GLY A 12 2.51 13.12 -7.34
CA GLY A 12 2.69 12.00 -6.42
C GLY A 12 1.44 11.44 -5.74
N LEU A 13 0.24 11.70 -6.29
CA LEU A 13 -0.97 10.99 -5.88
C LEU A 13 -0.98 9.59 -6.51
N ASP A 14 -1.11 8.58 -5.68
CA ASP A 14 -1.29 7.20 -6.09
C ASP A 14 -2.51 6.59 -5.42
N VAL A 15 -3.34 5.93 -6.22
CA VAL A 15 -4.58 5.31 -5.75
C VAL A 15 -4.59 3.89 -6.26
N GLY A 16 -4.87 2.95 -5.35
CA GLY A 16 -4.95 1.54 -5.63
C GLY A 16 -6.26 0.95 -5.11
N ALA A 17 -6.72 -0.11 -5.76
CA ALA A 17 -7.81 -0.94 -5.30
C ALA A 17 -7.41 -2.41 -5.44
N VAL A 18 -7.82 -3.23 -4.49
CA VAL A 18 -7.60 -4.68 -4.50
C VAL A 18 -8.94 -5.36 -4.29
N VAL A 19 -9.27 -6.32 -5.14
CA VAL A 19 -10.44 -7.17 -4.97
C VAL A 19 -9.95 -8.52 -4.45
N HIS A 20 -10.47 -8.93 -3.30
CA HIS A 20 -10.31 -10.29 -2.81
C HIS A 20 -11.56 -11.07 -3.21
N PHE A 21 -11.38 -12.20 -3.89
CA PHE A 21 -12.46 -13.06 -4.32
C PHE A 21 -12.14 -14.51 -3.98
N ILE A 22 -13.09 -15.17 -3.34
CA ILE A 22 -13.07 -16.59 -2.98
C ILE A 22 -14.33 -17.19 -3.57
N SER A 23 -14.18 -18.17 -4.46
CA SER A 23 -15.33 -18.92 -4.99
C SER A 23 -15.96 -19.77 -3.89
N ASP A 24 -17.16 -20.27 -4.16
CA ASP A 24 -17.74 -21.33 -3.36
C ASP A 24 -16.79 -22.54 -3.21
N TYR A 25 -16.86 -23.19 -2.06
CA TYR A 25 -16.07 -24.38 -1.75
C TYR A 25 -16.87 -25.31 -0.84
N ASN A 26 -16.43 -26.58 -0.76
CA ASN A 26 -17.06 -27.53 0.14
C ASN A 26 -16.68 -27.18 1.59
N ASP A 27 -17.69 -27.15 2.47
CA ASP A 27 -17.49 -27.06 3.91
C ASP A 27 -16.80 -28.35 4.43
N ASP A 28 -16.63 -28.49 5.75
CA ASP A 28 -15.95 -29.65 6.32
C ASP A 28 -16.72 -30.96 6.07
N ASN A 29 -16.30 -31.67 5.04
CA ASN A 29 -16.88 -32.96 4.70
C ASN A 29 -16.54 -34.04 5.73
N ILE A 30 -15.49 -33.90 6.53
CA ILE A 30 -15.13 -34.89 7.54
C ILE A 30 -16.20 -34.91 8.62
N ASP A 31 -16.43 -33.79 9.32
CA ASP A 31 -17.33 -33.79 10.45
C ASP A 31 -18.80 -33.71 10.03
N LEU A 32 -19.13 -33.01 8.93
CA LEU A 32 -20.52 -32.87 8.49
C LEU A 32 -21.07 -34.17 7.87
N THR A 33 -20.28 -34.84 7.02
CA THR A 33 -20.74 -36.05 6.32
C THR A 33 -20.25 -37.35 6.96
N VAL A 34 -19.40 -37.27 7.99
CA VAL A 34 -18.65 -38.40 8.55
C VAL A 34 -17.84 -39.07 7.44
N SER A 35 -17.09 -38.26 6.70
CA SER A 35 -16.19 -38.74 5.66
C SER A 35 -14.96 -39.39 6.29
N PRO A 36 -14.49 -40.56 5.80
CA PRO A 36 -13.44 -41.32 6.45
C PRO A 36 -12.04 -40.71 6.36
N LYS A 37 -11.82 -39.68 5.54
CA LYS A 37 -10.56 -38.94 5.41
C LYS A 37 -10.80 -37.51 4.90
N PRO A 38 -9.85 -36.58 5.12
CA PRO A 38 -9.84 -35.27 4.46
C PRO A 38 -9.82 -35.37 2.93
N ASN A 39 -10.29 -34.30 2.26
CA ASN A 39 -10.23 -34.12 0.80
C ASN A 39 -10.85 -35.25 -0.03
N MET A 40 -11.84 -35.96 0.52
CA MET A 40 -12.69 -36.86 -0.26
C MET A 40 -13.90 -36.13 -0.84
N PRO A 41 -14.50 -36.65 -1.93
CA PRO A 41 -15.81 -36.20 -2.37
C PRO A 41 -16.83 -36.28 -1.24
N ILE A 42 -17.88 -35.45 -1.32
CA ILE A 42 -19.04 -35.44 -0.40
C ILE A 42 -19.72 -36.81 -0.26
N THR A 43 -19.61 -37.68 -1.26
CA THR A 43 -20.12 -39.07 -1.24
C THR A 43 -19.19 -40.06 -0.55
N GLY A 44 -17.98 -39.65 -0.13
CA GLY A 44 -16.90 -40.53 0.30
C GLY A 44 -16.08 -41.08 -0.87
N GLY A 45 -15.13 -41.96 -0.54
CA GLY A 45 -14.20 -42.58 -1.49
C GLY A 45 -14.72 -43.90 -2.07
N PRO A 46 -14.07 -44.44 -3.12
CA PRO A 46 -14.38 -45.76 -3.65
C PRO A 46 -14.24 -46.81 -2.54
N ASN A 47 -15.33 -47.49 -2.17
CA ASN A 47 -15.43 -48.44 -1.06
C ASN A 47 -15.43 -47.86 0.36
N LYS A 48 -15.51 -46.54 0.50
CA LYS A 48 -15.62 -45.86 1.81
C LYS A 48 -16.60 -44.69 1.71
N PRO A 49 -17.92 -44.96 1.59
CA PRO A 49 -18.93 -43.92 1.47
C PRO A 49 -19.00 -43.08 2.76
N SER A 50 -19.37 -41.80 2.61
CA SER A 50 -19.74 -40.97 3.75
C SER A 50 -21.05 -41.47 4.37
N LEU A 51 -21.19 -41.36 5.70
CA LEU A 51 -22.40 -41.84 6.39
C LEU A 51 -23.59 -40.90 6.20
N PHE A 52 -23.33 -39.59 6.08
CA PHE A 52 -24.34 -38.55 5.96
C PHE A 52 -24.05 -37.58 4.79
N PRO A 53 -24.00 -38.07 3.53
CA PRO A 53 -23.71 -37.21 2.37
C PRO A 53 -24.69 -36.05 2.19
N PHE A 54 -25.93 -36.21 2.66
CA PHE A 54 -26.98 -35.18 2.61
C PHE A 54 -26.75 -33.99 3.56
N ARG A 55 -25.75 -34.08 4.47
CA ARG A 55 -25.32 -32.97 5.33
C ARG A 55 -24.24 -32.12 4.70
N ALA A 56 -23.70 -32.55 3.55
CA ALA A 56 -22.76 -31.75 2.79
C ALA A 56 -23.39 -30.39 2.43
N ARG A 57 -22.57 -29.36 2.48
CA ARG A 57 -22.95 -28.00 2.09
C ARG A 57 -21.77 -27.30 1.46
N ASN A 58 -22.08 -26.32 0.62
CA ASN A 58 -21.09 -25.38 0.15
C ASN A 58 -21.09 -24.16 1.05
N VAL A 59 -19.89 -23.64 1.28
CA VAL A 59 -19.68 -22.29 1.78
C VAL A 59 -19.86 -21.36 0.58
N ASP A 60 -20.57 -20.26 0.79
CA ASP A 60 -20.85 -19.30 -0.28
C ASP A 60 -19.58 -18.55 -0.69
N SER A 61 -19.59 -18.02 -1.90
CA SER A 61 -18.51 -17.15 -2.39
C SER A 61 -18.40 -15.89 -1.54
N TRP A 62 -17.17 -15.38 -1.40
CA TRP A 62 -16.90 -14.17 -0.63
C TRP A 62 -16.07 -13.19 -1.45
N ILE A 63 -16.51 -11.94 -1.48
CA ILE A 63 -15.82 -10.86 -2.19
C ILE A 63 -15.64 -9.68 -1.26
N THR A 64 -14.46 -9.07 -1.26
CA THR A 64 -14.22 -7.79 -0.58
C THR A 64 -13.43 -6.84 -1.48
N LEU A 65 -13.58 -5.55 -1.21
CA LEU A 65 -12.86 -4.49 -1.89
C LEU A 65 -12.02 -3.72 -0.89
N ASP A 66 -10.73 -3.60 -1.16
CA ASP A 66 -9.80 -2.77 -0.42
C ASP A 66 -9.40 -1.59 -1.29
N VAL A 67 -9.31 -0.40 -0.71
CA VAL A 67 -8.89 0.83 -1.40
C VAL A 67 -7.81 1.52 -0.59
N ILE A 68 -6.81 2.06 -1.28
CA ILE A 68 -5.74 2.86 -0.68
C ILE A 68 -5.46 4.09 -1.53
N ALA A 69 -5.30 5.24 -0.87
CA ALA A 69 -4.82 6.47 -1.48
C ALA A 69 -3.56 6.91 -0.76
N SER A 70 -2.52 7.23 -1.53
CA SER A 70 -1.22 7.66 -1.06
C SER A 70 -0.85 8.96 -1.72
N TYR A 71 -0.25 9.87 -0.97
CA TYR A 71 0.25 11.12 -1.48
C TYR A 71 1.67 11.35 -0.99
N THR A 72 2.60 11.54 -1.93
CA THR A 72 4.00 11.84 -1.64
C THR A 72 4.28 13.32 -1.87
N PHE A 73 4.78 13.98 -0.83
CA PHE A 73 5.19 15.37 -0.90
C PHE A 73 6.51 15.50 -1.68
N ASN A 74 6.43 16.00 -2.91
CA ASN A 74 7.58 16.38 -3.73
C ASN A 74 7.73 17.90 -3.72
N LEU A 75 8.38 18.42 -2.68
CA LEU A 75 8.60 19.86 -2.54
C LEU A 75 9.93 20.18 -3.20
N LEU A 76 9.89 20.76 -4.41
CA LEU A 76 11.08 21.20 -5.13
C LEU A 76 11.97 22.02 -4.19
N GLN A 77 13.25 21.66 -4.11
CA GLN A 77 14.22 22.48 -3.39
C GLN A 77 14.22 23.86 -4.05
N PRO A 78 14.15 24.96 -3.29
CA PRO A 78 14.27 26.29 -3.85
C PRO A 78 15.56 26.33 -4.67
N THR A 79 15.44 26.56 -5.99
CA THR A 79 16.60 26.91 -6.79
C THR A 79 17.21 28.15 -6.13
N PRO A 80 18.52 28.17 -5.82
CA PRO A 80 19.13 29.34 -5.23
C PRO A 80 18.78 30.56 -6.08
N ALA A 81 17.98 31.47 -5.53
CA ALA A 81 17.63 32.69 -6.23
C ALA A 81 18.94 33.46 -6.47
N GLY A 82 19.28 33.68 -7.74
CA GLY A 82 20.41 34.56 -8.07
C GLY A 82 20.12 35.93 -7.50
N VAL A 83 20.81 36.29 -6.41
CA VAL A 83 20.60 37.56 -5.71
C VAL A 83 20.93 38.71 -6.66
N PRO A 84 19.96 39.54 -7.07
CA PRO A 84 20.25 40.75 -7.84
C PRO A 84 20.87 41.76 -6.87
N GLY A 85 22.21 41.85 -6.85
CA GLY A 85 22.91 42.86 -6.06
C GLY A 85 24.26 42.44 -5.47
N LEU A 86 24.64 41.16 -5.44
CA LEU A 86 25.95 40.72 -4.93
C LEU A 86 26.98 40.53 -6.05
N ALA A 87 27.20 41.60 -6.82
CA ALA A 87 28.42 41.85 -7.59
C ALA A 87 28.43 43.33 -8.03
N LYS A 88 28.53 44.25 -7.06
CA LYS A 88 29.24 45.50 -7.33
C LYS A 88 30.69 45.26 -6.92
N ASP A 89 31.56 45.34 -7.92
CA ASP A 89 33.01 45.46 -7.82
C ASP A 89 33.79 44.18 -7.46
N GLY A 90 33.95 43.30 -8.46
CA GLY A 90 34.86 42.17 -8.38
C GLY A 90 35.48 41.75 -9.73
N GLU A 91 35.29 42.50 -10.81
CA GLU A 91 36.05 42.29 -12.05
C GLU A 91 37.49 42.79 -11.86
N LYS A 92 38.34 41.95 -11.28
CA LYS A 92 39.77 41.98 -11.55
C LYS A 92 40.20 40.62 -12.04
N ASN A 93 40.24 40.51 -13.36
CA ASN A 93 40.91 39.45 -14.10
C ASN A 93 42.32 39.20 -13.55
N VAL A 94 42.50 38.15 -12.76
CA VAL A 94 43.82 37.58 -12.51
C VAL A 94 44.03 36.48 -13.54
N LYS A 95 44.77 36.80 -14.60
CA LYS A 95 45.28 35.81 -15.56
C LYS A 95 46.27 34.89 -14.85
N MET A 96 45.91 33.62 -14.65
CA MET A 96 46.92 32.58 -14.45
C MET A 96 47.45 32.11 -15.81
N LYS A 97 48.77 31.93 -15.89
CA LYS A 97 49.42 31.22 -17.00
C LYS A 97 49.19 29.73 -16.80
N ASP A 98 48.06 29.24 -17.29
CA ASP A 98 47.82 27.91 -17.86
C ASP A 98 46.31 27.67 -17.86
N GLY A 99 45.72 27.67 -19.06
CA GLY A 99 44.28 27.77 -19.33
C GLY A 99 43.40 26.59 -18.86
N LYS A 100 43.35 26.34 -17.55
CA LYS A 100 42.28 25.56 -16.91
C LYS A 100 41.52 26.46 -15.94
N GLU A 101 40.39 26.96 -16.42
CA GLU A 101 39.36 27.53 -15.55
C GLU A 101 38.85 26.43 -14.62
N LYS A 102 39.20 26.50 -13.33
CA LYS A 102 38.43 25.83 -12.30
C LYS A 102 37.37 26.82 -11.83
N ASN A 103 36.13 26.54 -12.22
CA ASN A 103 34.96 27.17 -11.63
C ASN A 103 34.87 26.69 -10.17
N VAL A 104 35.52 27.41 -9.25
CA VAL A 104 35.25 27.25 -7.83
C VAL A 104 33.90 27.91 -7.62
N LEU A 105 32.84 27.15 -7.82
CA LEU A 105 31.55 27.49 -7.25
C LEU A 105 31.83 27.74 -5.76
N PRO A 106 31.60 28.95 -5.23
CA PRO A 106 31.57 29.07 -3.78
C PRO A 106 30.50 28.07 -3.34
N VAL A 107 30.89 27.16 -2.44
CA VAL A 107 29.96 26.36 -1.65
C VAL A 107 29.24 27.35 -0.74
N SER A 108 28.39 28.17 -1.35
CA SER A 108 27.53 29.12 -0.66
C SER A 108 26.42 28.28 -0.10
N THR A 109 26.63 27.85 1.14
CA THR A 109 25.61 27.55 2.13
C THR A 109 24.41 26.83 1.54
N ALA A 110 24.46 25.49 1.55
CA ALA A 110 23.23 24.76 1.78
C ALA A 110 22.57 25.41 2.99
N GLU A 111 21.49 26.17 2.77
CA GLU A 111 20.64 26.60 3.87
C GLU A 111 20.24 25.28 4.54
N TYR A 112 20.86 25.01 5.69
CA TYR A 112 20.47 23.94 6.58
C TYR A 112 19.09 24.32 7.10
N GLY A 113 18.07 24.03 6.27
CA GLY A 113 16.68 24.40 6.43
C GLY A 113 15.97 23.58 7.49
N CYS A 114 16.62 23.34 8.64
CA CYS A 114 16.09 22.57 9.76
C CYS A 114 14.82 23.19 10.39
N SER A 115 14.45 24.43 10.01
CA SER A 115 13.35 25.20 10.60
C SER A 115 12.13 25.39 9.69
N ASN A 116 12.10 24.82 8.47
CA ASN A 116 10.95 24.98 7.57
C ASN A 116 10.12 23.68 7.48
N TRP A 117 8.80 23.79 7.67
CA TRP A 117 7.86 22.66 7.54
C TRP A 117 7.96 21.97 6.18
N ARG A 118 8.34 22.72 5.13
CA ARG A 118 8.58 22.17 3.78
C ARG A 118 9.76 21.19 3.75
N TRP A 119 10.81 21.47 4.50
CA TRP A 119 11.96 20.56 4.60
C TRP A 119 11.57 19.27 5.33
N TRP A 120 10.80 19.40 6.41
CA TRP A 120 10.27 18.25 7.16
C TRP A 120 9.34 17.36 6.33
N LEU A 121 8.44 17.95 5.54
CA LEU A 121 7.48 17.20 4.73
C LEU A 121 8.07 16.66 3.42
N ASN A 122 9.20 17.15 2.94
CA ASN A 122 9.74 16.67 1.67
C ASN A 122 10.03 15.16 1.71
N ASN A 123 9.63 14.41 0.68
CA ASN A 123 9.72 12.94 0.64
C ASN A 123 8.97 12.21 1.78
N VAL A 124 8.00 12.85 2.41
CA VAL A 124 7.00 12.17 3.22
C VAL A 124 5.92 11.62 2.29
N THR A 125 5.51 10.39 2.51
CA THR A 125 4.31 9.80 1.93
C THR A 125 3.29 9.60 3.05
N VAL A 126 2.09 10.15 2.87
CA VAL A 126 0.92 9.87 3.71
C VAL A 126 0.02 8.95 2.92
N SER A 127 -0.41 7.84 3.52
CA SER A 127 -1.36 6.91 2.92
C SER A 127 -2.55 6.71 3.84
N ALA A 128 -3.75 6.69 3.27
CA ALA A 128 -4.98 6.31 3.96
C ALA A 128 -5.61 5.15 3.18
N GLY A 129 -5.98 4.10 3.89
CA GLY A 129 -6.61 2.94 3.28
C GLY A 129 -7.82 2.46 4.06
N LEU A 130 -8.67 1.76 3.33
CA LEU A 130 -9.88 1.13 3.81
C LEU A 130 -9.90 -0.31 3.29
N GLN A 131 -9.86 -1.27 4.20
CA GLN A 131 -10.08 -2.67 3.89
C GLN A 131 -11.55 -3.02 4.07
N ASN A 132 -12.05 -3.94 3.24
CA ASN A 132 -13.44 -4.34 3.22
C ASN A 132 -14.39 -3.13 3.16
N VAL A 133 -14.29 -2.35 2.08
CA VAL A 133 -15.09 -1.13 1.81
C VAL A 133 -16.59 -1.42 1.82
N ILE A 134 -17.00 -2.64 1.50
CA ILE A 134 -18.40 -3.05 1.52
C ILE A 134 -18.87 -3.55 2.88
N ASP A 135 -17.95 -3.75 3.85
CA ASP A 135 -18.25 -4.25 5.20
C ASP A 135 -18.94 -5.63 5.16
N GLU A 136 -18.43 -6.51 4.30
CA GLU A 136 -18.95 -7.86 4.12
C GLU A 136 -18.43 -8.77 5.24
N ASP A 137 -19.33 -9.45 5.93
CA ASP A 137 -18.99 -10.48 6.91
C ASP A 137 -18.45 -11.75 6.21
N PRO A 138 -17.57 -12.52 6.86
CA PRO A 138 -17.13 -13.79 6.28
C PRO A 138 -18.32 -14.77 6.14
N PRO A 139 -18.30 -15.65 5.12
CA PRO A 139 -19.36 -16.61 4.93
C PRO A 139 -19.38 -17.64 6.06
N PHE A 140 -20.57 -18.13 6.38
CA PHE A 140 -20.75 -19.13 7.43
C PHE A 140 -20.15 -20.49 7.03
N VAL A 141 -19.35 -21.06 7.94
CA VAL A 141 -18.70 -22.37 7.80
C VAL A 141 -19.10 -23.24 8.99
N ALA A 142 -19.84 -24.31 8.72
CA ALA A 142 -20.38 -25.18 9.76
C ALA A 142 -19.31 -26.07 10.42
N GLY A 143 -18.27 -26.43 9.67
CA GLY A 143 -17.11 -27.16 10.20
C GLY A 143 -16.20 -26.33 11.11
N SER A 144 -16.40 -25.01 11.14
CA SER A 144 -15.62 -24.11 11.99
C SER A 144 -16.32 -23.91 13.34
N PHE A 145 -16.19 -24.90 14.23
CA PHE A 145 -16.96 -24.97 15.48
C PHE A 145 -16.63 -23.87 16.51
N GLU A 146 -15.47 -23.24 16.42
CA GLU A 146 -15.03 -22.22 17.39
C GLU A 146 -15.68 -20.85 17.11
N ASN A 147 -15.87 -20.52 15.84
CA ASN A 147 -16.00 -19.14 15.36
C ASN A 147 -16.97 -19.01 14.16
N GLY A 148 -17.34 -20.10 13.49
CA GLY A 148 -18.38 -20.12 12.45
C GLY A 148 -17.96 -19.58 11.08
N TYR A 149 -16.65 -19.37 10.86
CA TYR A 149 -16.07 -18.98 9.58
C TYR A 149 -14.68 -19.61 9.39
N ASP A 150 -14.16 -19.69 8.16
CA ASP A 150 -12.82 -20.21 7.89
C ASP A 150 -11.76 -19.11 8.06
N GLU A 151 -10.99 -19.18 9.16
CA GLU A 151 -9.94 -18.21 9.49
C GLU A 151 -8.70 -18.29 8.58
N SER A 152 -8.55 -19.38 7.83
CA SER A 152 -7.44 -19.52 6.87
C SER A 152 -7.69 -18.75 5.58
N LEU A 153 -8.96 -18.48 5.27
CA LEU A 153 -9.40 -17.83 4.03
C LEU A 153 -9.99 -16.43 4.26
N THR A 154 -10.63 -16.21 5.41
CA THR A 154 -11.45 -15.02 5.66
C THR A 154 -11.17 -14.39 7.02
N THR A 155 -11.67 -13.17 7.23
CA THR A 155 -11.42 -12.42 8.49
C THR A 155 -12.67 -11.70 8.96
N ILE A 156 -12.86 -11.64 10.28
CA ILE A 156 -14.00 -11.00 10.94
C ILE A 156 -13.82 -9.49 11.21
N LYS A 157 -12.74 -8.89 10.73
CA LYS A 157 -12.43 -7.48 11.04
C LYS A 157 -13.45 -6.47 10.50
N GLY A 158 -14.33 -6.87 9.58
CA GLY A 158 -15.24 -5.96 8.88
C GLY A 158 -14.46 -4.85 8.17
N ARG A 159 -15.08 -3.68 8.08
CA ARG A 159 -14.49 -2.46 7.53
C ARG A 159 -13.38 -1.90 8.42
N PHE A 160 -12.14 -1.93 7.92
CA PHE A 160 -10.96 -1.50 8.67
C PHE A 160 -10.26 -0.31 8.01
N TRP A 161 -10.16 0.82 8.72
CA TRP A 161 -9.42 2.00 8.27
C TRP A 161 -8.01 2.02 8.83
N PHE A 162 -7.05 2.44 8.01
CA PHE A 162 -5.68 2.65 8.46
C PHE A 162 -5.05 3.90 7.84
N VAL A 163 -4.08 4.46 8.55
CA VAL A 163 -3.25 5.56 8.08
C VAL A 163 -1.78 5.14 8.24
N GLN A 164 -1.00 5.40 7.21
CA GLN A 164 0.43 5.12 7.19
C GLN A 164 1.22 6.39 6.88
N LEU A 165 2.34 6.55 7.58
CA LEU A 165 3.32 7.60 7.33
C LEU A 165 4.65 6.95 6.95
N LYS A 166 5.25 7.36 5.84
CA LYS A 166 6.56 6.91 5.37
C LYS A 166 7.44 8.12 5.08
N LYS A 167 8.68 8.14 5.57
CA LYS A 167 9.67 9.18 5.26
C LYS A 167 10.87 8.53 4.58
N ARG A 168 11.32 9.10 3.46
CA ARG A 168 12.62 8.77 2.87
C ARG A 168 13.66 9.78 3.34
N PHE A 169 14.82 9.29 3.79
CA PHE A 169 15.98 10.08 4.20
C PHE A 169 17.02 10.15 3.09
#